data_AF-A0A353H6K3-F1
#
_entry.id   AF-A0A353H6K3-F1
#
_cell.length_a   1.000
_cell.length_b   1.000
_cell.length_c   1.000
_cell.angle_alpha   90.00
_cell.angle_beta   90.00
_cell.angle_gamma   90.00
#
_symmetry.space_group_name_H-M   'P 1'
#
loop_
_entity.id
_entity.type
_entity.pdbx_description
1 polymer ?
#
loop_
_entity_poly.entity_id
_entity_poly.type
_entity_poly.pdbx_seq_one_letter_code
_entity_poly.pdbx_strand_id
1 'polypeptide(L)' 'GNIVAESKIEIHTPGKVFGNIQSPILTIDEGVVFDGNCRMQKKSEEADKKVTVLPQ' A
#
# COMPACT_ATOMS: atom_id res chain seq x y z
N GLY A 1 -14.94 1.63 4.09
CA GLY A 1 -15.05 2.21 2.74
C GLY A 1 -13.91 1.71 1.87
N ASN A 2 -14.02 1.81 0.55
CA ASN A 2 -12.94 1.43 -0.38
C ASN A 2 -12.15 2.69 -0.79
N ILE A 3 -10.83 2.65 -0.66
CA ILE A 3 -9.89 3.73 -1.00
C ILE A 3 -9.05 3.23 -2.17
N VAL A 4 -9.02 3.98 -3.26
CA VAL A 4 -8.19 3.69 -4.44
C VAL A 4 -7.35 4.91 -4.76
N ALA A 5 -6.04 4.73 -4.87
CA ALA A 5 -5.11 5.79 -5.25
C ALA A 5 -4.11 5.28 -6.28
N GLU A 6 -3.89 6.04 -7.35
CA GLU A 6 -3.05 5.64 -8.48
C GLU A 6 -1.54 5.81 -8.23
N SER A 7 -1.16 6.56 -7.20
CA SER A 7 0.23 6.91 -6.91
C SER A 7 0.66 6.47 -5.50
N LYS A 8 0.09 7.08 -4.46
CA LYS A 8 0.48 6.83 -3.06
C LYS A 8 -0.67 7.14 -2.10
N ILE A 9 -0.72 6.43 -0.99
CA ILE A 9 -1.57 6.69 0.17
C ILE A 9 -0.69 6.92 1.39
N GLU A 10 -0.98 7.98 2.15
CA GLU A 10 -0.31 8.30 3.41
C GLU A 10 -1.38 8.45 4.48
N ILE A 11 -1.23 7.69 5.56
CA ILE A 11 -2.13 7.73 6.71
C ILE A 11 -1.33 8.23 7.90
N HIS A 12 -1.70 9.41 8.38
CA HIS A 12 -1.09 10.06 9.53
C HIS A 12 -1.92 9.83 10.80
N THR A 13 -1.27 9.88 11.95
CA THR A 13 -1.93 9.83 13.27
C THR A 13 -2.80 11.09 13.50
N PRO A 14 -3.99 10.97 14.15
CA PRO A 14 -4.63 9.77 14.71
C PRO A 14 -5.62 9.11 13.72
N GLY A 15 -5.17 8.81 12.50
CA GLY A 15 -5.99 8.24 11.43
C GLY A 15 -6.52 6.85 11.75
N LYS A 16 -7.76 6.58 11.32
CA LYS A 16 -8.37 5.25 11.36
C LYS A 16 -9.00 4.94 10.03
N VAL A 17 -8.57 3.86 9.40
CA VAL A 17 -9.07 3.42 8.09
C VAL A 17 -9.67 2.04 8.23
N PHE A 18 -10.97 1.96 7.95
CA PHE A 18 -11.73 0.72 7.94
C PHE A 18 -12.22 0.44 6.51
N GLY A 19 -11.65 -0.57 5.86
CA GLY A 19 -12.03 -1.06 4.55
C GLY A 19 -10.86 -1.21 3.57
N ASN A 20 -11.17 -1.41 2.30
CA ASN A 20 -10.18 -1.86 1.33
C ASN A 20 -9.34 -0.71 0.79
N ILE A 21 -8.02 -0.89 0.70
CA ILE A 21 -7.07 0.06 0.13
C ILE A 21 -6.46 -0.54 -1.14
N GLN A 22 -6.41 0.23 -2.21
CA GLN A 22 -5.71 -0.13 -3.44
C GLN A 22 -4.76 1.00 -3.84
N SER A 23 -3.46 0.76 -3.78
CA SER A 23 -2.45 1.77 -4.13
C SER A 23 -1.08 1.17 -4.40
N PRO A 24 -0.23 1.76 -5.26
CA PRO A 24 1.14 1.29 -5.46
C PRO A 24 2.02 1.48 -4.23
N ILE A 25 1.79 2.55 -3.45
CA ILE A 25 2.60 2.93 -2.29
C ILE A 25 1.66 3.24 -1.12
N LEU A 26 1.90 2.65 0.04
CA LEU A 26 1.15 2.91 1.27
C LEU A 26 2.12 3.23 2.41
N THR A 27 1.98 4.41 3.03
CA THR A 27 2.72 4.85 4.22
C THR A 27 1.73 4.97 5.39
N ILE A 28 2.08 4.36 6.52
CA ILE A 28 1.26 4.36 7.75
C ILE A 28 2.15 4.83 8.90
N ASP A 29 1.73 5.91 9.55
CA ASP A 29 2.40 6.44 10.74
C ASP A 29 2.05 5.64 12.01
N GLU A 30 2.90 5.75 13.02
CA GLU A 30 2.67 5.16 14.33
C GLU A 30 1.38 5.68 14.97
N GLY A 31 0.60 4.78 15.57
CA GLY A 31 -0.69 5.10 16.21
C GLY A 31 -1.89 5.16 15.27
N VAL A 32 -1.69 4.93 13.97
CA VAL A 32 -2.79 4.74 13.01
C VAL A 32 -3.41 3.35 13.16
N VAL A 33 -4.73 3.28 12.98
CA VAL A 33 -5.46 2.01 12.90
C VAL A 33 -5.84 1.75 11.44
N PHE A 34 -5.41 0.62 10.91
CA PHE A 34 -5.86 0.11 9.62
C PHE A 34 -6.49 -1.27 9.79
N ASP A 35 -7.75 -1.40 9.37
CA ASP A 35 -8.51 -2.65 9.38
C ASP A 35 -9.20 -2.84 8.03
N GLY A 36 -8.76 -3.82 7.24
CA GLY A 36 -9.30 -4.08 5.91
C GLY A 36 -8.29 -4.76 4.99
N ASN A 37 -8.62 -4.88 3.71
CA ASN A 37 -7.74 -5.49 2.73
C ASN A 37 -6.88 -4.43 2.02
N CYS A 38 -5.57 -4.63 1.94
CA CYS A 38 -4.69 -3.78 1.13
C CYS A 38 -4.23 -4.55 -0.11
N ARG A 39 -4.44 -3.98 -1.30
CA ARG A 39 -3.96 -4.49 -2.58
C ARG A 39 -2.96 -3.51 -3.20
N MET A 40 -1.68 -3.86 -3.14
CA MET A 40 -0.64 -3.09 -3.80
C MET A 40 -0.61 -3.41 -5.29
N GLN A 41 -0.92 -2.42 -6.13
CA GLN A 41 -0.83 -2.53 -7.59
C GLN A 41 0.34 -1.70 -8.08
N LYS A 42 1.29 -2.35 -8.76
CA LYS A 42 2.36 -1.62 -9.44
C LYS A 42 1.75 -0.79 -10.56
N LYS A 43 2.05 0.51 -10.59
CA LYS A 43 1.81 1.34 -11.77
C LYS A 43 2.64 0.72 -12.88
N SER A 44 2.01 0.27 -13.96
CA SER A 44 2.70 -0.29 -15.11
C SER A 44 3.44 0.83 -15.83
N GLU A 45 4.59 1.22 -15.30
CA GLU A 45 5.67 1.80 -16.09
C GLU A 45 6.66 0.66 -16.33
N GLU A 46 6.92 0.40 -17.61
CA GLU A 46 7.84 -0.64 -18.08
C GLU A 46 9.22 -0.51 -17.41
N ALA A 47 9.86 -1.66 -17.13
CA ALA A 47 11.18 -1.87 -16.50
C ALA A 47 11.21 -1.63 -14.96
N ASP A 48 11.74 -2.49 -14.08
CA ASP A 48 12.94 -3.31 -14.18
C ASP A 48 13.09 -4.21 -12.91
N LYS A 49 13.68 -5.39 -13.11
CA LYS A 49 14.43 -6.27 -12.17
C LYS A 49 13.76 -7.00 -11.00
N LYS A 50 13.71 -8.34 -11.19
CA LYS A 50 14.10 -9.44 -10.28
C LYS A 50 13.97 -9.18 -8.78
N VAL A 51 13.06 -9.91 -8.13
CA VAL A 51 13.35 -10.47 -6.80
C VAL A 51 13.49 -11.98 -6.98
N THR A 52 14.73 -12.43 -7.16
CA THR A 52 15.11 -13.84 -6.96
C THR A 52 15.51 -13.95 -5.50
N VAL A 53 14.69 -14.61 -4.67
CA VAL A 53 15.21 -15.19 -3.43
C VAL A 53 15.97 -16.45 -3.82
N LEU A 54 17.30 -16.40 -3.74
CA LEU A 54 18.16 -17.58 -3.85
C LEU A 54 18.11 -18.30 -2.50
N PRO A 55 17.63 -19.56 -2.39
CA PRO A 55 17.94 -20.37 -1.22
C PRO A 55 19.43 -20.74 -1.25
N GLN A 56 20.09 -20.65 -0.09
CA GLN A 56 21.49 -21.06 0.12
C GLN A 56 21.68 -22.56 -0.15
#